data_AF-A0A955QH78-F1
#
_entry.id   AF-A0A955QH78-F1
#
_cell.length_a   1.000
_cell.length_b   1.000
_cell.length_c   1.000
_cell.angle_alpha   90.00
_cell.angle_beta   90.00
_cell.angle_gamma   90.00
#
_symmetry.space_group_name_H-M   'P 1'
#
loop_
_entity.id
_entity.type
_entity.pdbx_description
1 polymer ?
#
loop_
_entity_poly.entity_id
_entity_poly.type
_entity_poly.pdbx_seq_one_letter_code
_entity_poly.pdbx_strand_id
1 'polypeptide(L)'
;MTHLKNFSLLIGTIIIFSLTLFVGGEWYLGLKYDADHRRIASEISSMGNGLCYAPSSNPKLIYTFTPNNHQFPCWINSQGYRDYEYPLRKNSNTFRILIIGDSVATGYGVTLDETFGKILEQRLNDHQRHLPANVEVITLARNGYSTSQEIIILESEAFRYSPDLIIWSYVLNDPADPIFHNANGEIGKYFYKPRFHMIDWIKREIFLAHEKRGKTDCPKEYHEMLHCVYWNQVEAHLLHIGQISKEKNIPIVFLIHPVFKKGTSFQAYPLTS
;
A
#
# COMPACT_ATOMS: atom_id res chain seq x y z
N MET A 1 -29.78 30.48 -42.26
CA MET A 1 -29.48 31.17 -40.97
C MET A 1 -30.24 30.61 -39.78
N THR A 2 -31.53 30.28 -39.90
CA THR A 2 -32.38 29.70 -38.83
C THR A 2 -31.95 28.32 -38.34
N HIS A 3 -31.52 27.43 -39.24
CA HIS A 3 -31.01 26.10 -38.85
C HIS A 3 -29.74 26.15 -37.99
N LEU A 4 -28.79 27.06 -38.27
CA LEU A 4 -27.59 27.22 -37.44
C LEU A 4 -27.94 27.75 -36.04
N LYS A 5 -28.93 28.65 -35.91
CA LYS A 5 -29.37 29.20 -34.62
C LYS A 5 -30.03 28.14 -33.73
N ASN A 6 -30.86 27.28 -34.31
CA ASN A 6 -31.50 26.18 -33.58
C ASN A 6 -30.47 25.13 -33.14
N PHE A 7 -29.45 24.86 -33.97
CA PHE A 7 -28.35 23.97 -33.62
C PHE A 7 -27.47 24.54 -32.50
N SER A 8 -27.11 25.82 -32.55
CA SER A 8 -26.36 26.47 -31.46
C SER A 8 -27.14 26.53 -30.15
N LEU A 9 -28.46 26.74 -30.22
CA LEU A 9 -29.33 26.73 -29.03
C LEU A 9 -29.38 25.34 -28.40
N LEU A 10 -29.56 24.30 -29.22
CA LEU A 10 -29.59 22.91 -28.75
C LEU A 10 -28.27 22.52 -28.07
N ILE A 11 -27.13 22.86 -28.68
CA ILE A 11 -25.81 22.64 -28.08
C ILE A 11 -25.69 23.39 -26.75
N GLY A 12 -26.08 24.66 -26.71
CA GLY A 12 -26.08 25.47 -25.49
C GLY A 12 -26.92 24.84 -24.38
N THR A 13 -28.12 24.35 -24.69
CA THR A 13 -29.00 23.67 -23.73
C THR A 13 -28.37 22.38 -23.21
N ILE A 14 -27.78 21.56 -24.09
CA ILE A 14 -27.08 20.33 -23.69
C ILE A 14 -25.91 20.65 -22.74
N ILE A 15 -25.09 21.65 -23.08
CA ILE A 15 -23.96 22.06 -22.24
C ILE A 15 -24.45 22.51 -20.86
N ILE A 16 -25.45 23.39 -20.80
CA ILE A 16 -26.01 23.88 -19.53
C ILE A 16 -26.58 22.73 -18.71
N PHE A 17 -27.33 21.83 -19.33
CA PHE A 17 -27.89 20.66 -18.66
C PHE A 17 -26.79 19.72 -18.12
N SER A 18 -25.78 19.39 -18.93
CA SER A 18 -24.64 18.56 -18.52
C SER A 18 -23.84 19.20 -17.39
N LEU A 19 -23.60 20.51 -17.44
CA LEU A 19 -22.94 21.25 -16.35
C LEU A 19 -23.79 21.24 -15.08
N THR A 20 -25.11 21.38 -15.20
CA THR A 20 -26.02 21.35 -14.05
C THR A 20 -26.01 19.97 -13.39
N LEU A 21 -26.05 18.90 -14.18
CA LEU A 21 -25.91 17.53 -13.68
C LEU A 21 -24.55 17.30 -13.03
N PHE A 22 -23.47 17.80 -13.63
CA PHE A 22 -22.13 17.66 -13.07
C PHE A 22 -22.00 18.39 -11.73
N VAL A 23 -22.44 19.65 -11.65
CA VAL A 23 -22.39 20.44 -10.41
C VAL A 23 -23.29 19.83 -9.34
N GLY A 24 -24.51 19.42 -9.70
CA GLY A 24 -25.43 18.76 -8.77
C GLY A 24 -24.89 17.42 -8.27
N GLY A 25 -24.29 16.61 -9.16
CA GLY A 25 -23.65 15.36 -8.82
C GLY A 25 -22.41 15.54 -7.94
N GLU A 26 -21.56 16.51 -8.26
CA GLU A 26 -20.38 16.87 -7.47
C GLU A 26 -20.78 17.30 -6.06
N TRP A 27 -21.81 18.14 -5.94
CA TRP A 27 -22.34 18.56 -4.65
C TRP A 27 -22.91 17.38 -3.85
N TYR A 28 -23.75 16.55 -4.47
CA TYR A 28 -24.33 15.38 -3.81
C TYR A 28 -23.27 14.37 -3.34
N LEU A 29 -22.31 14.04 -4.20
CA LEU A 29 -21.22 13.13 -3.87
C LEU A 29 -20.28 13.73 -2.82
N GLY A 30 -20.05 15.05 -2.84
CA GLY A 30 -19.32 15.77 -1.81
C GLY A 30 -20.00 15.66 -0.44
N LEU A 31 -21.33 15.83 -0.36
CA LEU A 31 -22.07 15.63 0.90
C LEU A 31 -21.95 14.20 1.43
N LYS A 32 -22.00 13.20 0.53
CA LYS A 32 -21.79 11.79 0.90
C LYS A 32 -20.38 11.54 1.40
N TYR A 33 -19.37 12.04 0.68
CA TYR A 33 -17.97 11.97 1.06
C TYR A 33 -17.74 12.57 2.45
N ASP A 34 -18.29 13.76 2.72
CA ASP A 34 -18.16 14.45 4.00
C ASP A 34 -18.83 13.68 5.15
N ALA A 35 -19.99 13.06 4.89
CA ALA A 35 -20.68 12.22 5.86
C ALA A 35 -19.86 10.96 6.21
N ASP A 36 -19.35 10.28 5.19
CA ASP A 36 -18.48 9.11 5.35
C ASP A 36 -17.18 9.48 6.07
N HIS A 37 -16.57 10.62 5.72
CA HIS A 37 -15.35 11.13 6.37
C HIS A 37 -15.56 11.45 7.84
N ARG A 38 -16.68 12.07 8.21
CA ARG A 38 -17.00 12.34 9.63
C ARG A 38 -17.17 11.04 10.42
N ARG A 39 -17.83 10.02 9.83
CA ARG A 39 -17.96 8.70 10.45
C ARG A 39 -16.59 8.08 10.70
N ILE A 40 -15.75 8.02 9.67
CA ILE A 40 -14.40 7.44 9.75
C ILE A 40 -13.53 8.21 10.75
N ALA A 41 -13.58 9.55 10.73
CA ALA A 41 -12.85 10.39 11.67
C ALA A 41 -13.23 10.10 13.13
N SER A 42 -14.52 9.85 13.40
CA SER A 42 -15.02 9.46 14.71
C SER A 42 -14.51 8.08 15.12
N GLU A 43 -14.54 7.09 14.21
CA GLU A 43 -14.02 5.74 14.48
C GLU A 43 -12.53 5.77 14.79
N ILE A 44 -11.75 6.47 13.96
CA ILE A 44 -10.31 6.67 14.15
C ILE A 44 -10.02 7.35 15.49
N SER A 45 -10.76 8.41 15.81
CA SER A 45 -10.56 9.16 17.06
C SER A 45 -10.93 8.32 18.29
N SER A 46 -11.90 7.40 18.16
CA SER A 46 -12.29 6.48 19.22
C SER A 46 -11.28 5.35 19.49
N MET A 47 -10.34 5.09 18.57
CA MET A 47 -9.27 4.10 18.76
C MET A 47 -8.18 4.54 19.75
N GLY A 48 -8.18 5.81 20.21
CA GLY A 48 -7.24 6.31 21.22
C GLY A 48 -5.83 6.64 20.72
N ASN A 49 -5.14 7.52 21.47
CA ASN A 49 -3.76 8.03 21.35
C ASN A 49 -3.14 8.13 19.95
N GLY A 50 -3.58 9.15 19.20
CA GLY A 50 -2.86 9.68 18.04
C GLY A 50 -2.86 8.74 16.84
N LEU A 51 -3.33 9.23 15.70
CA LEU A 51 -3.11 8.52 14.44
C LEU A 51 -1.62 8.21 14.29
N CYS A 52 -1.27 6.92 14.23
CA CYS A 52 0.07 6.49 13.78
C CYS A 52 0.38 7.00 12.38
N TYR A 53 -0.61 7.56 11.69
CA TYR A 53 -0.62 7.95 10.31
C TYR A 53 -0.70 9.47 10.11
N ALA A 54 -0.08 9.95 9.05
CA ALA A 54 -0.13 11.32 8.56
C ALA A 54 -0.42 11.30 7.05
N PRO A 55 -0.96 12.38 6.45
CA PRO A 55 -1.13 12.45 5.01
C PRO A 55 0.23 12.40 4.30
N SER A 56 0.30 11.67 3.19
CA SER A 56 1.51 11.68 2.34
C SER A 56 1.48 12.85 1.36
N SER A 57 2.64 13.44 1.09
CA SER A 57 2.81 14.43 0.02
C SER A 57 2.73 13.78 -1.37
N ASN A 58 2.99 12.48 -1.48
CA ASN A 58 2.80 11.72 -2.70
C ASN A 58 1.36 11.15 -2.73
N PRO A 59 0.50 11.61 -3.66
CA PRO A 59 -0.90 11.21 -3.69
C PRO A 59 -1.12 9.72 -3.97
N LYS A 60 -0.11 9.01 -4.53
CA LYS A 60 -0.16 7.54 -4.71
C LYS A 60 0.07 6.78 -3.41
N LEU A 61 0.79 7.38 -2.46
CA LEU A 61 1.04 6.80 -1.14
C LEU A 61 -0.11 7.05 -0.16
N ILE A 62 -0.86 8.14 -0.36
CA ILE A 62 -2.08 8.53 0.38
C ILE A 62 -1.78 8.95 1.83
N TYR A 63 -1.16 8.07 2.61
CA TYR A 63 -0.72 8.31 3.97
C TYR A 63 0.69 7.78 4.19
N THR A 64 1.32 8.17 5.28
CA THR A 64 2.57 7.62 5.82
C THR A 64 2.39 7.41 7.32
N PHE A 65 3.35 6.80 8.01
CA PHE A 65 3.39 6.93 9.46
C PHE A 65 3.89 8.30 9.90
N THR A 66 3.39 8.78 11.03
CA THR A 66 3.83 10.02 11.68
C THR A 66 5.23 9.81 12.27
N PRO A 67 6.29 10.47 11.75
CA PRO A 67 7.64 10.26 12.24
C PRO A 67 7.81 10.67 13.70
N ASN A 68 8.73 10.02 14.41
CA ASN A 68 9.00 10.22 15.85
C ASN A 68 7.78 9.96 16.76
N ASN A 69 6.80 9.18 16.30
CA ASN A 69 5.66 8.79 17.13
C ASN A 69 6.00 7.54 17.94
N HIS A 70 6.62 7.74 19.10
CA HIS A 70 6.94 6.67 20.06
C HIS A 70 5.80 6.35 21.02
N GLN A 71 4.57 6.77 20.74
CA GLN A 71 3.42 6.37 21.55
C GLN A 71 3.06 4.92 21.23
N PHE A 72 2.73 4.14 22.25
CA PHE A 72 2.11 2.84 22.04
C PHE A 72 0.71 3.04 21.42
N PRO A 73 0.33 2.31 20.35
CA PRO A 73 1.02 1.16 19.77
C PRO A 73 1.91 1.47 18.55
N CYS A 74 2.13 2.73 18.17
CA CYS A 74 2.75 3.13 16.90
C CYS A 74 4.26 2.79 16.80
N TRP A 75 5.07 3.25 17.76
CA TRP A 75 6.54 3.06 17.79
C TRP A 75 7.24 3.32 16.45
N ILE A 76 7.19 4.57 15.98
CA ILE A 76 7.67 5.00 14.65
C ILE A 76 8.94 5.85 14.77
N ASN A 77 9.98 5.48 14.05
CA ASN A 77 11.25 6.19 14.00
C ASN A 77 11.17 7.53 13.23
N SER A 78 12.28 8.25 13.22
CA SER A 78 12.46 9.55 12.56
C SER A 78 12.25 9.52 11.05
N GLN A 79 12.38 8.34 10.42
CA GLN A 79 12.17 8.13 8.99
C GLN A 79 10.73 7.71 8.65
N GLY A 80 9.84 7.60 9.65
CA GLY A 80 8.44 7.25 9.42
C GLY A 80 8.20 5.75 9.21
N TYR A 81 9.01 4.91 9.85
CA TYR A 81 8.86 3.45 9.84
C TYR A 81 8.76 2.88 11.25
N ARG A 82 8.04 1.76 11.39
CA ARG A 82 7.97 1.01 12.64
C ARG A 82 9.21 0.15 12.80
N ASP A 83 10.29 0.79 13.23
CA ASP A 83 11.59 0.16 13.48
C ASP A 83 12.42 1.02 14.45
N TYR A 84 13.62 0.56 14.79
CA TYR A 84 14.64 1.37 15.47
C TYR A 84 15.24 2.44 14.54
N GLU A 85 16.06 3.31 15.14
CA GLU A 85 16.86 4.27 14.40
C GLU A 85 18.11 3.60 13.84
N TYR A 86 18.35 3.79 12.54
CA TYR A 86 19.55 3.32 11.86
C TYR A 86 20.24 4.49 11.15
N PRO A 87 21.57 4.61 11.23
CA PRO A 87 22.30 5.62 10.48
C PRO A 87 22.19 5.33 8.98
N LEU A 88 21.79 6.33 8.19
CA LEU A 88 21.72 6.20 6.73
C LEU A 88 23.09 5.82 6.15
N ARG A 89 24.16 6.43 6.67
CA ARG A 89 25.52 6.03 6.33
C ARG A 89 25.83 4.68 6.96
N LYS A 90 25.94 3.65 6.11
CA LYS A 90 26.33 2.29 6.50
C LYS A 90 27.79 2.25 6.97
N ASN A 91 28.06 1.53 8.06
CA ASN A 91 29.41 1.26 8.53
C ASN A 91 30.10 0.22 7.63
N SER A 92 31.43 0.26 7.55
CA SER A 92 32.19 -0.59 6.62
C SER A 92 32.14 -2.10 6.92
N ASN A 93 31.72 -2.49 8.13
CA ASN A 93 31.61 -3.88 8.56
C ASN A 93 30.16 -4.29 8.85
N THR A 94 29.20 -3.61 8.21
CA THR A 94 27.77 -3.89 8.33
C THR A 94 27.26 -4.50 7.03
N PHE A 95 26.56 -5.63 7.12
CA PHE A 95 25.67 -6.12 6.07
C PHE A 95 24.26 -5.64 6.34
N ARG A 96 23.64 -4.94 5.39
CA ARG A 96 22.33 -4.32 5.60
C ARG A 96 21.27 -4.96 4.71
N ILE A 97 20.26 -5.54 5.35
CA ILE A 97 19.08 -6.11 4.74
C ILE A 97 17.94 -5.11 4.90
N LEU A 98 17.21 -4.81 3.82
CA LEU A 98 15.94 -4.10 3.92
C LEU A 98 14.79 -5.08 3.73
N ILE A 99 13.74 -4.93 4.52
CA ILE A 99 12.45 -5.59 4.27
C ILE A 99 11.50 -4.52 3.73
N ILE A 100 10.95 -4.72 2.54
CA ILE A 100 9.89 -3.86 1.99
C ILE A 100 8.60 -4.68 1.97
N GLY A 101 7.51 -4.10 2.43
CA GLY A 101 6.22 -4.78 2.46
C GLY A 101 5.13 -3.99 3.16
N ASP A 102 4.17 -4.72 3.69
CA ASP A 102 2.92 -4.18 4.22
C ASP A 102 2.74 -4.48 5.74
N SER A 103 1.49 -4.70 6.15
CA SER A 103 1.08 -5.12 7.50
C SER A 103 1.80 -6.34 8.08
N VAL A 104 2.24 -7.31 7.28
CA VAL A 104 2.98 -8.47 7.80
C VAL A 104 4.41 -8.07 8.16
N ALA A 105 5.06 -7.27 7.32
CA ALA A 105 6.40 -6.73 7.56
C ALA A 105 6.45 -5.75 8.73
N THR A 106 5.44 -4.89 8.88
CA THR A 106 5.33 -4.01 10.07
C THR A 106 5.12 -4.78 11.37
N GLY A 107 4.74 -6.07 11.30
CA GLY A 107 4.36 -6.87 12.46
C GLY A 107 3.10 -6.33 13.13
N TYR A 108 2.07 -6.05 12.34
CA TYR A 108 0.79 -5.58 12.87
C TYR A 108 0.24 -6.59 13.89
N GLY A 109 -0.01 -6.12 15.11
CA GLY A 109 -0.54 -6.94 16.21
C GLY A 109 0.52 -7.58 17.12
N VAL A 110 1.81 -7.36 16.87
CA VAL A 110 2.90 -7.81 17.76
C VAL A 110 3.77 -6.63 18.23
N THR A 111 4.57 -6.85 19.28
CA THR A 111 5.57 -5.86 19.71
C THR A 111 6.71 -5.75 18.69
N LEU A 112 7.49 -4.67 18.74
CA LEU A 112 8.56 -4.43 17.76
C LEU A 112 9.60 -5.58 17.74
N ASP A 113 10.00 -6.05 18.92
CA ASP A 113 10.97 -7.15 19.09
C ASP A 113 10.46 -8.49 18.55
N GLU A 114 9.14 -8.68 18.47
CA GLU A 114 8.50 -9.89 17.96
C GLU A 114 8.30 -9.86 16.44
N THR A 115 8.60 -8.74 15.76
CA THR A 115 8.51 -8.69 14.31
C THR A 115 9.54 -9.61 13.67
N PHE A 116 9.19 -10.23 12.54
CA PHE A 116 10.10 -11.19 11.90
C PHE A 116 11.41 -10.54 11.43
N GLY A 117 11.40 -9.23 11.14
CA GLY A 117 12.61 -8.47 10.81
C GLY A 117 13.59 -8.41 11.97
N LYS A 118 13.11 -8.12 13.19
CA LYS A 118 13.97 -8.11 14.39
C LYS A 118 14.41 -9.53 14.79
N ILE A 119 13.53 -10.52 14.68
CA ILE A 119 13.90 -11.94 14.90
C ILE A 119 14.97 -12.39 13.91
N LEU A 120 14.88 -11.96 12.63
CA LEU A 120 15.89 -12.25 11.61
C LEU A 120 17.24 -11.59 11.95
N GLU A 121 17.22 -10.31 12.32
CA GLU A 121 18.42 -9.57 12.74
C GLU A 121 19.14 -10.27 13.90
N GLN A 122 18.38 -10.63 14.94
CA GLN A 122 18.91 -11.33 16.11
C GLN A 122 19.54 -12.67 15.71
N ARG A 123 18.82 -13.51 14.96
CA ARG A 123 19.32 -14.84 14.56
C ARG A 123 20.57 -14.76 13.69
N LEU A 124 20.67 -13.79 12.78
CA LEU A 124 21.84 -13.62 11.93
C LEU A 124 23.07 -13.19 12.75
N ASN A 125 22.88 -12.31 13.73
CA ASN A 125 23.95 -11.88 14.62
C ASN A 125 24.36 -12.98 15.65
N ASP A 126 23.42 -13.81 16.12
CA ASP A 126 23.73 -14.95 17.00
C ASP A 126 24.52 -16.07 16.27
N HIS A 127 24.34 -16.19 14.96
CA HIS A 127 24.95 -17.23 14.11
C HIS A 127 26.11 -16.73 13.24
N GLN A 128 26.86 -15.72 13.70
CA GLN A 128 27.96 -14.99 13.02
C GLN A 128 29.10 -15.80 12.38
N ARG A 129 29.10 -17.13 12.40
CA ARG A 129 30.21 -17.96 11.88
C ARG A 129 30.53 -17.72 10.40
N HIS A 130 29.62 -17.14 9.62
CA HIS A 130 29.77 -16.92 8.17
C HIS A 130 29.27 -15.56 7.66
N LEU A 131 29.05 -14.59 8.54
CA LEU A 131 28.50 -13.27 8.17
C LEU A 131 29.47 -12.14 8.54
N PRO A 132 29.35 -10.95 7.92
CA PRO A 132 30.01 -9.74 8.39
C PRO A 132 29.73 -9.49 9.88
N ALA A 133 30.59 -8.73 10.56
CA ALA A 133 30.54 -8.67 12.02
C ALA A 133 29.28 -8.02 12.59
N ASN A 134 28.48 -7.34 11.76
CA ASN A 134 27.18 -6.81 12.15
C ASN A 134 26.19 -6.95 10.99
N VAL A 135 25.01 -7.52 11.27
CA VAL A 135 23.89 -7.51 10.35
C VAL A 135 22.83 -6.55 10.86
N GLU A 136 22.40 -5.63 10.00
CA GLU A 136 21.26 -4.75 10.24
C GLU A 136 20.09 -5.19 9.35
N VAL A 137 18.90 -5.31 9.91
CA VAL A 137 17.66 -5.60 9.19
C VAL A 137 16.69 -4.45 9.43
N ILE A 138 16.44 -3.65 8.39
CA ILE A 138 15.61 -2.45 8.49
C ILE A 138 14.29 -2.68 7.73
N THR A 139 13.18 -2.50 8.41
CA THR A 139 11.84 -2.67 7.83
C THR A 139 11.33 -1.34 7.27
N LEU A 140 11.17 -1.29 5.95
CA LEU A 140 10.53 -0.19 5.21
C LEU A 140 9.13 -0.61 4.76
N ALA A 141 8.23 -0.79 5.72
CA ALA A 141 6.88 -1.27 5.49
C ALA A 141 5.81 -0.35 6.09
N ARG A 142 4.61 -0.35 5.49
CA ARG A 142 3.45 0.41 5.96
C ARG A 142 2.18 -0.44 5.84
N ASN A 143 1.36 -0.42 6.89
CA ASN A 143 0.13 -1.22 6.92
C ASN A 143 -0.76 -0.89 5.71
N GLY A 144 -1.29 -1.92 5.05
CA GLY A 144 -2.28 -1.81 3.97
C GLY A 144 -1.71 -1.50 2.58
N TYR A 145 -0.43 -1.13 2.50
CA TYR A 145 0.21 -0.84 1.22
C TYR A 145 0.18 -2.04 0.28
N SER A 146 0.03 -1.76 -1.01
CA SER A 146 0.16 -2.74 -2.09
C SER A 146 1.53 -2.64 -2.75
N THR A 147 1.88 -3.63 -3.59
CA THR A 147 3.13 -3.61 -4.38
C THR A 147 3.32 -2.29 -5.15
N SER A 148 2.22 -1.68 -5.62
CA SER A 148 2.27 -0.38 -6.32
C SER A 148 2.79 0.77 -5.45
N GLN A 149 2.52 0.75 -4.14
CA GLN A 149 3.00 1.73 -3.17
C GLN A 149 4.39 1.36 -2.65
N GLU A 150 4.67 0.08 -2.48
CA GLU A 150 5.98 -0.45 -2.08
C GLU A 150 7.07 -0.16 -3.11
N ILE A 151 6.75 -0.21 -4.42
CA ILE A 151 7.69 0.19 -5.48
C ILE A 151 8.12 1.65 -5.32
N ILE A 152 7.21 2.54 -4.88
CA ILE A 152 7.54 3.94 -4.62
C ILE A 152 8.54 4.04 -3.44
N ILE A 153 8.36 3.23 -2.39
CA ILE A 153 9.32 3.15 -1.27
C ILE A 153 10.69 2.65 -1.76
N LEU A 154 10.72 1.61 -2.59
CA LEU A 154 11.94 1.07 -3.20
C LEU A 154 12.69 2.17 -3.97
N GLU A 155 12.00 2.87 -4.87
CA GLU A 155 12.61 3.87 -5.75
C GLU A 155 13.06 5.14 -5.03
N SER A 156 12.26 5.62 -4.07
CA SER A 156 12.46 6.95 -3.47
C SER A 156 13.18 6.93 -2.11
N GLU A 157 13.14 5.82 -1.38
CA GLU A 157 13.62 5.77 0.00
C GLU A 157 14.70 4.69 0.21
N ALA A 158 14.49 3.46 -0.29
CA ALA A 158 15.29 2.30 0.09
C ALA A 158 16.80 2.45 -0.16
N PHE A 159 17.20 2.98 -1.31
CA PHE A 159 18.62 3.07 -1.67
C PHE A 159 19.43 4.08 -0.84
N ARG A 160 18.77 4.96 -0.09
CA ARG A 160 19.45 5.87 0.86
C ARG A 160 20.12 5.13 2.01
N TYR A 161 19.71 3.89 2.25
CA TYR A 161 20.29 3.02 3.27
C TYR A 161 21.47 2.18 2.76
N SER A 162 21.85 2.26 1.48
CA SER A 162 22.93 1.44 0.91
C SER A 162 22.79 -0.07 1.21
N PRO A 163 21.65 -0.69 0.89
CA PRO A 163 21.39 -2.08 1.22
C PRO A 163 22.28 -3.05 0.45
N ASP A 164 22.59 -4.19 1.05
CA ASP A 164 23.27 -5.31 0.42
C ASP A 164 22.29 -6.40 -0.06
N LEU A 165 21.10 -6.44 0.53
CA LEU A 165 20.01 -7.36 0.20
C LEU A 165 18.67 -6.68 0.47
N ILE A 166 17.68 -6.94 -0.37
CA ILE A 166 16.29 -6.57 -0.10
C ILE A 166 15.45 -7.84 -0.03
N ILE A 167 14.64 -7.96 1.01
CA ILE A 167 13.59 -8.96 1.14
C ILE A 167 12.28 -8.25 0.78
N TRP A 168 11.60 -8.74 -0.25
CA TRP A 168 10.27 -8.30 -0.61
C TRP A 168 9.24 -9.17 0.12
N SER A 169 8.60 -8.62 1.15
CA SER A 169 7.55 -9.25 1.94
C SER A 169 6.22 -9.14 1.19
N TYR A 170 6.00 -10.04 0.24
CA TYR A 170 4.81 -10.07 -0.61
C TYR A 170 3.64 -10.74 0.10
N VAL A 171 2.49 -10.07 0.21
CA VAL A 171 1.27 -10.67 0.77
C VAL A 171 0.25 -10.85 -0.34
N LEU A 172 -0.63 -11.85 -0.24
CA LEU A 172 -1.51 -12.18 -1.36
C LEU A 172 -2.58 -11.11 -1.66
N ASN A 173 -2.71 -10.08 -0.83
CA ASN A 173 -3.55 -8.89 -1.07
C ASN A 173 -2.79 -7.76 -1.81
N ASP A 174 -1.50 -7.91 -2.07
CA ASP A 174 -0.66 -6.95 -2.79
C ASP A 174 -1.16 -6.50 -4.17
N PRO A 175 -1.90 -7.30 -4.96
CA PRO A 175 -2.48 -6.80 -6.20
C PRO A 175 -3.61 -5.78 -6.00
N ALA A 176 -4.06 -5.56 -4.76
CA ALA A 176 -5.18 -4.69 -4.49
C ALA A 176 -4.88 -3.22 -4.78
N ASP A 177 -5.75 -2.60 -5.57
CA ASP A 177 -5.84 -1.15 -5.71
C ASP A 177 -5.89 -0.41 -4.34
N PRO A 178 -5.01 0.57 -4.10
CA PRO A 178 -4.92 1.31 -2.83
C PRO A 178 -6.18 2.05 -2.38
N ILE A 179 -7.11 2.35 -3.29
CA ILE A 179 -8.30 3.19 -3.05
C ILE A 179 -9.59 2.39 -3.15
N PHE A 180 -9.73 1.61 -4.22
CA PHE A 180 -10.99 0.96 -4.55
C PHE A 180 -11.14 -0.43 -3.92
N HIS A 181 -10.05 -1.02 -3.43
CA HIS A 181 -10.10 -2.15 -2.50
C HIS A 181 -9.95 -1.70 -1.05
N ASN A 182 -10.30 -2.58 -0.12
CA ASN A 182 -10.16 -2.34 1.31
C ASN A 182 -8.74 -2.63 1.85
N ALA A 183 -7.71 -2.66 1.00
CA ALA A 183 -6.33 -2.99 1.40
C ALA A 183 -5.77 -1.96 2.40
N ASN A 184 -5.95 -0.67 2.11
CA ASN A 184 -5.60 0.43 3.00
C ASN A 184 -6.62 0.67 4.15
N GLY A 185 -7.70 -0.12 4.20
CA GLY A 185 -8.77 0.02 5.19
C GLY A 185 -9.41 1.41 5.24
N GLU A 186 -9.96 1.77 6.41
CA GLU A 186 -10.56 3.10 6.63
C GLU A 186 -9.50 4.23 6.69
N ILE A 187 -8.24 3.90 6.98
CA ILE A 187 -7.13 4.88 6.98
C ILE A 187 -6.89 5.42 5.57
N GLY A 188 -6.87 4.55 4.56
CA GLY A 188 -6.76 4.96 3.16
C GLY A 188 -7.89 5.91 2.76
N LYS A 189 -9.14 5.56 3.11
CA LYS A 189 -10.30 6.40 2.83
C LYS A 189 -10.22 7.75 3.50
N TYR A 190 -9.77 7.81 4.76
CA TYR A 190 -9.66 9.05 5.54
C TYR A 190 -8.66 10.05 4.94
N PHE A 191 -7.52 9.57 4.44
CA PHE A 191 -6.48 10.42 3.87
C PHE A 191 -6.62 10.62 2.36
N TYR A 192 -7.41 9.79 1.67
CA TYR A 192 -7.69 9.98 0.26
C TYR A 192 -8.65 11.15 0.01
N LYS A 193 -8.18 12.13 -0.75
CA LYS A 193 -8.94 13.34 -1.09
C LYS A 193 -9.08 13.46 -2.61
N PRO A 194 -10.22 13.06 -3.21
CA PRO A 194 -10.43 13.23 -4.63
C PRO A 194 -10.50 14.72 -4.97
N ARG A 195 -9.94 15.11 -6.13
CA ARG A 195 -10.04 16.50 -6.63
C ARG A 195 -11.47 16.86 -7.04
N PHE A 196 -12.17 15.89 -7.61
CA PHE A 196 -13.58 15.98 -8.03
C PHE A 196 -14.24 14.64 -7.71
N HIS A 197 -15.31 14.67 -6.93
CA HIS A 197 -16.03 13.48 -6.50
C HIS A 197 -16.71 12.77 -7.66
N MET A 198 -17.21 13.50 -8.65
CA MET A 198 -17.80 12.91 -9.88
C MET A 198 -16.78 12.09 -10.68
N ILE A 199 -15.56 12.63 -10.85
CA ILE A 199 -14.50 11.93 -11.58
C ILE A 199 -14.05 10.69 -10.80
N ASP A 200 -13.93 10.82 -9.48
CA ASP A 200 -13.57 9.69 -8.61
C ASP A 200 -14.62 8.57 -8.64
N TRP A 201 -15.89 8.94 -8.57
CA TRP A 201 -17.01 8.00 -8.73
C TRP A 201 -16.95 7.28 -10.09
N ILE A 202 -16.72 7.99 -11.19
CA ILE A 202 -16.57 7.37 -12.51
C ILE A 202 -15.40 6.38 -12.52
N LYS A 203 -14.24 6.75 -11.95
CA LYS A 203 -13.08 5.84 -11.86
C LYS A 203 -13.42 4.58 -11.08
N ARG A 204 -14.12 4.71 -9.96
CA ARG A 204 -14.61 3.59 -9.16
C ARG A 204 -15.53 2.68 -9.96
N GLU A 205 -16.49 3.22 -10.70
CA GLU A 205 -17.42 2.41 -11.50
C GLU A 205 -16.69 1.68 -12.65
N ILE A 206 -15.73 2.34 -13.31
CA ILE A 206 -14.87 1.69 -14.33
C ILE A 206 -14.07 0.54 -13.71
N PHE A 207 -13.45 0.79 -12.55
CA PHE A 207 -12.70 -0.20 -11.80
C PHE A 207 -13.56 -1.42 -11.45
N LEU A 208 -14.74 -1.21 -10.87
CA LEU A 208 -15.67 -2.29 -10.51
C LEU A 208 -16.18 -3.06 -11.73
N ALA A 209 -16.40 -2.38 -12.86
CA ALA A 209 -16.80 -3.02 -14.10
C ALA A 209 -15.68 -3.90 -14.67
N HIS A 210 -14.43 -3.43 -14.64
CA HIS A 210 -13.25 -4.21 -15.03
C HIS A 210 -13.12 -5.48 -14.19
N GLU A 211 -13.15 -5.33 -12.86
CA GLU A 211 -13.05 -6.48 -11.95
C GLU A 211 -14.21 -7.45 -12.13
N LYS A 212 -15.44 -6.95 -12.24
CA LYS A 212 -16.62 -7.78 -12.46
C LYS A 212 -16.50 -8.61 -13.74
N ARG A 213 -15.93 -8.03 -14.80
CA ARG A 213 -15.67 -8.75 -16.05
C ARG A 213 -14.58 -9.80 -15.85
N GLY A 214 -13.43 -9.41 -15.31
CA GLY A 214 -12.27 -10.28 -15.12
C GLY A 214 -12.56 -11.48 -14.22
N LYS A 215 -13.30 -11.28 -13.13
CA LYS A 215 -13.56 -12.35 -12.15
C LYS A 215 -14.48 -13.47 -12.64
N THR A 216 -15.12 -13.31 -13.80
CA THR A 216 -16.05 -14.32 -14.36
C THR A 216 -15.34 -15.66 -14.59
N ASP A 217 -14.08 -15.61 -15.01
CA ASP A 217 -13.26 -16.77 -15.34
C ASP A 217 -12.19 -17.09 -14.27
N CYS A 218 -12.26 -16.42 -13.12
CA CYS A 218 -11.28 -16.56 -12.04
C CYS A 218 -11.84 -17.39 -10.86
N PRO A 219 -10.95 -17.95 -10.02
CA PRO A 219 -11.36 -18.59 -8.76
C PRO A 219 -12.14 -17.63 -7.85
N LYS A 220 -12.93 -18.21 -6.94
CA LYS A 220 -13.78 -17.44 -6.00
C LYS A 220 -13.02 -17.00 -4.74
N GLU A 221 -11.92 -17.66 -4.40
CA GLU A 221 -11.07 -17.26 -3.29
C GLU A 221 -10.50 -15.86 -3.60
N TYR A 222 -10.54 -14.95 -2.63
CA TYR A 222 -10.32 -13.53 -2.87
C TYR A 222 -8.93 -13.23 -3.43
N HIS A 223 -7.89 -13.86 -2.90
CA HIS A 223 -6.52 -13.62 -3.29
C HIS A 223 -6.19 -14.26 -4.63
N GLU A 224 -6.67 -15.48 -4.88
CA GLU A 224 -6.58 -16.12 -6.20
C GLU A 224 -7.31 -15.29 -7.27
N MET A 225 -8.49 -14.76 -6.93
CA MET A 225 -9.27 -13.87 -7.79
C MET A 225 -8.48 -12.61 -8.11
N LEU A 226 -7.91 -11.93 -7.10
CA LEU A 226 -7.08 -10.74 -7.29
C LEU A 226 -5.92 -11.02 -8.26
N HIS A 227 -5.16 -12.09 -8.03
CA HIS A 227 -4.03 -12.43 -8.90
C HIS A 227 -4.46 -12.78 -10.31
N CYS A 228 -5.59 -13.48 -10.47
CA CYS A 228 -6.13 -13.83 -11.79
C CYS A 228 -6.60 -12.58 -12.56
N VAL A 229 -7.36 -11.69 -11.91
CA VAL A 229 -7.90 -10.47 -12.55
C VAL A 229 -6.78 -9.47 -12.86
N TYR A 230 -5.81 -9.32 -11.97
CA TYR A 230 -4.76 -8.31 -12.06
C TYR A 230 -3.39 -8.90 -12.47
N TRP A 231 -3.36 -10.08 -13.09
CA TRP A 231 -2.11 -10.79 -13.42
C TRP A 231 -1.12 -9.93 -14.20
N ASN A 232 -1.60 -9.22 -15.24
CA ASN A 232 -0.75 -8.35 -16.05
C ASN A 232 -0.08 -7.23 -15.22
N GLN A 233 -0.76 -6.74 -14.19
CA GLN A 233 -0.21 -5.74 -13.28
C GLN A 233 0.83 -6.37 -12.35
N VAL A 234 0.53 -7.54 -11.78
CA VAL A 234 1.46 -8.30 -10.94
C VAL A 234 2.74 -8.61 -11.71
N GLU A 235 2.62 -9.15 -12.92
CA GLU A 235 3.76 -9.43 -13.80
C GLU A 235 4.58 -8.17 -14.09
N ALA A 236 3.93 -7.07 -14.47
CA ALA A 236 4.62 -5.81 -14.73
C ALA A 236 5.37 -5.28 -13.49
N HIS A 237 4.78 -5.36 -12.30
CA HIS A 237 5.44 -4.97 -11.06
C HIS A 237 6.66 -5.85 -10.76
N LEU A 238 6.54 -7.17 -10.86
CA LEU A 238 7.64 -8.11 -10.62
C LEU A 238 8.80 -7.91 -11.61
N LEU A 239 8.49 -7.69 -12.89
CA LEU A 239 9.49 -7.37 -13.91
C LEU A 239 10.21 -6.05 -13.59
N HIS A 240 9.47 -5.02 -13.17
CA HIS A 240 10.04 -3.73 -12.80
C HIS A 240 10.96 -3.83 -11.57
N ILE A 241 10.51 -4.54 -10.52
CA ILE A 241 11.34 -4.81 -9.33
C ILE A 241 12.61 -5.58 -9.72
N GLY A 242 12.48 -6.58 -10.59
CA GLY A 242 13.61 -7.35 -11.12
C GLY A 242 14.58 -6.50 -11.96
N GLN A 243 14.07 -5.51 -12.71
CA GLN A 243 14.90 -4.56 -13.45
C GLN A 243 15.69 -3.67 -12.48
N ILE A 244 15.03 -3.09 -11.47
CA ILE A 244 15.69 -2.28 -10.43
C ILE A 244 16.79 -3.08 -9.72
N SER A 245 16.52 -4.35 -9.37
CA SER A 245 17.51 -5.25 -8.77
C SER A 245 18.78 -5.36 -9.62
N LYS A 246 18.63 -5.57 -10.93
CA LYS A 246 19.75 -5.65 -11.89
C LYS A 246 20.50 -4.33 -12.03
N GLU A 247 19.78 -3.23 -12.20
CA GLU A 247 20.36 -1.89 -12.38
C GLU A 247 21.16 -1.43 -11.17
N LYS A 248 20.67 -1.74 -9.96
CA LYS A 248 21.31 -1.37 -8.71
C LYS A 248 22.36 -2.38 -8.25
N ASN A 249 22.43 -3.54 -8.90
CA ASN A 249 23.26 -4.67 -8.51
C ASN A 249 23.03 -5.08 -7.03
N ILE A 250 21.76 -5.09 -6.62
CA ILE A 250 21.33 -5.48 -5.27
C ILE A 250 20.33 -6.64 -5.42
N PRO A 251 20.61 -7.83 -4.83
CA PRO A 251 19.67 -8.94 -4.88
C PRO A 251 18.36 -8.59 -4.16
N ILE A 252 17.24 -8.98 -4.78
CA ILE A 252 15.91 -8.90 -4.18
C ILE A 252 15.35 -10.32 -4.06
N VAL A 253 15.01 -10.74 -2.83
CA VAL A 253 14.44 -12.06 -2.53
C VAL A 253 12.98 -11.88 -2.16
N PHE A 254 12.09 -12.58 -2.87
CA PHE A 254 10.66 -12.58 -2.55
C PHE A 254 10.35 -13.58 -1.43
N LEU A 255 9.77 -13.08 -0.36
CA LEU A 255 9.15 -13.86 0.70
C LEU A 255 7.63 -13.74 0.54
N ILE A 256 6.99 -14.81 0.07
CA ILE A 256 5.54 -14.83 -0.15
C ILE A 256 4.86 -15.30 1.14
N HIS A 257 4.09 -14.41 1.75
CA HIS A 257 3.36 -14.70 2.97
C HIS A 257 2.02 -15.39 2.67
N PRO A 258 1.76 -16.57 3.26
CA PRO A 258 0.48 -17.24 3.12
C PRO A 258 -0.62 -16.46 3.87
N VAL A 259 -1.85 -16.49 3.33
CA VAL A 259 -3.04 -16.02 4.04
C VAL A 259 -3.82 -17.22 4.58
N PHE A 260 -3.96 -17.30 5.88
CA PHE A 260 -4.68 -18.40 6.54
C PHE A 260 -6.16 -18.09 6.70
N LYS A 261 -7.00 -19.10 6.47
CA LYS A 261 -8.38 -19.04 6.98
C LYS A 261 -8.33 -18.98 8.50
N LYS A 262 -9.25 -18.22 9.11
CA LYS A 262 -9.37 -18.13 10.56
C LYS A 262 -9.47 -19.53 11.18
N GLY A 263 -8.59 -19.84 12.13
CA GLY A 263 -8.52 -21.16 12.78
C GLY A 263 -7.69 -22.21 12.04
N THR A 264 -7.04 -21.86 10.93
CA THR A 264 -6.09 -22.74 10.22
C THR A 264 -4.65 -22.34 10.51
N SER A 265 -3.73 -23.30 10.40
CA SER A 265 -2.30 -23.11 10.61
C SER A 265 -1.52 -23.30 9.30
N PHE A 266 -0.21 -23.05 9.34
CA PHE A 266 0.69 -23.34 8.22
C PHE A 266 0.61 -24.79 7.73
N GLN A 267 0.28 -25.76 8.60
CA GLN A 267 0.14 -27.18 8.21
C GLN A 267 -1.02 -27.44 7.25
N ALA A 268 -1.97 -26.52 7.15
CA ALA A 268 -3.12 -26.62 6.25
C ALA A 268 -2.94 -25.82 4.94
N TYR A 269 -1.74 -25.29 4.67
CA TYR A 269 -1.52 -24.45 3.49
C TYR A 269 -1.41 -25.29 2.20
N PRO A 270 -2.16 -24.97 1.13
CA PRO A 270 -2.23 -25.84 -0.06
C PRO A 270 -0.91 -26.03 -0.82
N LEU A 271 0.06 -25.15 -0.61
CA LEU A 271 1.36 -25.19 -1.28
C LEU A 271 2.47 -25.85 -0.43
N THR A 272 2.11 -26.53 0.67
CA THR A 272 3.04 -27.29 1.51
C THR A 272 2.93 -28.81 1.35
N SER A 273 2.19 -29.30 0.35
CA SER A 273 2.06 -30.73 0.01
C SER A 273 2.94 -31.14 -1.16
#